data_AF-A0A7Z1N3C2-F1
#
_entry.id   AF-A0A7Z1N3C2-F1
#
_cell.length_a   1.000
_cell.length_b   1.000
_cell.length_c   1.000
_cell.angle_alpha   90.00
_cell.angle_beta   90.00
_cell.angle_gamma   90.00
#
_symmetry.space_group_name_H-M   'P 1'
#
loop_
_entity.id
_entity.type
_entity.pdbx_description
1 polymer ?
#
loop_
_entity_poly.entity_id
_entity_poly.type
_entity_poly.pdbx_seq_one_letter_code
_entity_poly.pdbx_strand_id
1 'polypeptide(L)'
;VQNYLAEVLDLRPSSLAELLKKMENSGDIERKEDEADKRIKRIYLTDAGRSTAEKLSTNKEEASSEIFFAGLTEESQQLFSDYLQKIAAGWETDFQQQAERFVDPMDRLQAMQHLRESMMDHWGGDWQSMSNEERRQMKKEMKDAMRQMPFRGHHGMPGFPPFGRGG
;
A
#
# COMPACT_ATOMS: atom_id res chain seq x y z
N VAL A 1 -5.52 7.95 -8.92
CA VAL A 1 -6.10 7.09 -7.86
C VAL A 1 -5.86 5.61 -8.16
N GLN A 2 -6.13 5.11 -9.38
CA GLN A 2 -5.82 3.70 -9.72
C GLN A 2 -4.30 3.38 -9.71
N ASN A 3 -3.44 4.29 -10.16
CA ASN A 3 -1.98 4.09 -10.10
C ASN A 3 -1.48 3.97 -8.64
N TYR A 4 -2.01 4.79 -7.75
CA TYR A 4 -1.65 4.74 -6.33
C TYR A 4 -1.98 3.38 -5.69
N LEU A 5 -3.19 2.86 -5.93
CA LEU A 5 -3.57 1.54 -5.42
C LEU A 5 -2.72 0.42 -6.03
N ALA A 6 -2.34 0.53 -7.31
CA ALA A 6 -1.47 -0.45 -7.96
C ALA A 6 -0.08 -0.47 -7.32
N GLU A 7 0.46 0.71 -6.98
CA GLU A 7 1.76 0.89 -6.35
C GLU A 7 1.79 0.39 -4.91
N VAL A 8 0.77 0.73 -4.11
CA VAL A 8 0.66 0.28 -2.71
C VAL A 8 0.47 -1.22 -2.64
N LEU A 9 -0.39 -1.79 -3.48
CA LEU A 9 -0.71 -3.22 -3.46
C LEU A 9 0.29 -4.08 -4.26
N ASP A 10 1.29 -3.47 -4.89
CA ASP A 10 2.23 -4.13 -5.81
C ASP A 10 1.55 -4.96 -6.91
N LEU A 11 0.42 -4.46 -7.43
CA LEU A 11 -0.37 -5.14 -8.44
C LEU A 11 -0.13 -4.55 -9.83
N ARG A 12 -0.09 -5.43 -10.84
CA ARG A 12 -0.14 -4.98 -12.23
C ARG A 12 -1.43 -4.21 -12.50
N PRO A 13 -1.42 -3.14 -13.31
CA PRO A 13 -2.61 -2.32 -13.57
C PRO A 13 -3.83 -3.11 -14.07
N SER A 14 -3.59 -4.15 -14.90
CA SER A 14 -4.65 -5.04 -15.39
C SER A 14 -5.27 -5.88 -14.27
N SER A 15 -4.45 -6.42 -13.37
CA SER A 15 -4.91 -7.18 -12.20
C SER A 15 -5.74 -6.31 -11.27
N LEU A 16 -5.29 -5.09 -11.00
CA LEU A 16 -6.05 -4.14 -10.20
C LEU A 16 -7.38 -3.75 -10.87
N ALA A 17 -7.39 -3.52 -12.18
CA ALA A 17 -8.60 -3.16 -12.91
C ALA A 17 -9.69 -4.24 -12.80
N GLU A 18 -9.29 -5.51 -12.92
CA GLU A 18 -10.19 -6.67 -12.74
C GLU A 18 -10.71 -6.78 -11.31
N LEU A 19 -9.85 -6.60 -10.30
CA LEU A 19 -10.29 -6.62 -8.90
C LEU A 19 -11.30 -5.51 -8.61
N LEU A 20 -10.99 -4.28 -9.01
CA LEU A 20 -11.89 -3.15 -8.85
C LEU A 20 -13.21 -3.38 -9.62
N LYS A 21 -13.18 -4.07 -10.77
CA LYS A 21 -14.41 -4.35 -11.53
C LYS A 21 -15.30 -5.35 -10.79
N LYS A 22 -14.70 -6.35 -10.15
CA LYS A 22 -15.43 -7.29 -9.29
C LYS A 22 -16.05 -6.59 -8.08
N MET A 23 -15.30 -5.72 -7.41
CA MET A 23 -15.79 -4.94 -6.27
C MET A 23 -16.91 -3.97 -6.65
N GLU A 24 -16.86 -3.41 -7.86
CA GLU A 24 -17.92 -2.54 -8.39
C GLU A 24 -19.18 -3.37 -8.69
N ASN A 25 -19.01 -4.54 -9.31
CA ASN A 25 -20.12 -5.46 -9.59
C ASN A 25 -20.79 -6.03 -8.32
N SER A 26 -20.05 -6.20 -7.22
CA SER A 26 -20.61 -6.59 -5.92
C SER A 26 -21.25 -5.42 -5.16
N GLY A 27 -21.12 -4.19 -5.68
CA GLY A 27 -21.65 -2.99 -5.06
C GLY A 27 -20.81 -2.47 -3.88
N ASP A 28 -19.59 -2.97 -3.69
CA ASP A 28 -18.69 -2.54 -2.61
C ASP A 28 -18.02 -1.19 -2.91
N ILE A 29 -17.84 -0.86 -4.20
CA ILE A 29 -17.27 0.42 -4.63
C ILE A 29 -18.10 1.08 -5.72
N GLU A 30 -17.92 2.38 -5.86
CA GLU A 30 -18.35 3.17 -7.01
C GLU A 30 -17.15 3.89 -7.65
N ARG A 31 -17.17 4.04 -8.98
CA ARG A 31 -16.18 4.84 -9.72
C ARG A 31 -16.83 6.07 -10.32
N LYS A 32 -16.29 7.24 -10.01
CA LYS A 32 -16.74 8.53 -10.54
C LYS A 32 -15.63 9.17 -11.37
N GLU A 33 -16.00 9.75 -12.51
CA GLU A 33 -15.09 10.60 -13.28
C GLU A 33 -14.82 11.88 -12.50
N ASP A 34 -13.59 12.38 -12.61
CA ASP A 34 -13.25 13.69 -12.06
C ASP A 34 -13.81 14.80 -12.96
N GLU A 35 -14.47 15.79 -12.36
CA GLU A 35 -15.10 16.91 -13.07
C GLU A 35 -14.07 17.79 -13.80
N ALA A 36 -12.83 17.88 -13.29
CA ALA A 36 -11.76 18.68 -13.91
C ALA A 36 -10.98 17.89 -14.98
N ASP A 37 -10.81 16.59 -14.81
CA ASP A 37 -10.16 15.73 -15.82
C ASP A 37 -10.84 14.35 -15.91
N LYS A 38 -11.70 14.17 -16.91
CA LYS A 38 -12.44 12.91 -17.17
C LYS A 38 -11.56 11.68 -17.38
N ARG A 39 -10.25 11.84 -17.59
CA ARG A 39 -9.29 10.72 -17.64
C ARG A 39 -9.00 10.15 -16.25
N ILE A 40 -9.36 10.86 -15.19
CA ILE A 40 -9.18 10.46 -13.81
C ILE A 40 -10.47 9.81 -13.33
N LYS A 41 -10.38 8.55 -12.89
CA LYS A 41 -11.45 7.86 -12.17
C LYS A 41 -11.11 7.81 -10.69
N ARG A 42 -12.00 8.36 -9.87
CA ARG A 42 -11.95 8.27 -8.41
C ARG A 42 -12.78 7.08 -7.95
N ILE A 43 -12.26 6.37 -6.96
CA ILE A 43 -12.86 5.15 -6.42
C ILE A 43 -13.31 5.48 -5.00
N TYR A 44 -14.56 5.17 -4.68
CA TYR A 44 -15.14 5.37 -3.36
C TYR A 44 -15.75 4.06 -2.87
N LEU A 45 -15.63 3.79 -1.57
CA LEU A 45 -16.43 2.74 -0.93
C LEU A 45 -17.89 3.19 -0.89
N THR A 46 -18.79 2.26 -1.18
CA THR A 46 -20.21 2.44 -0.86
C THR A 46 -20.44 2.16 0.63
N ASP A 47 -21.64 2.44 1.14
CA ASP A 47 -22.00 2.07 2.51
C ASP A 47 -21.94 0.55 2.71
N ALA A 48 -22.34 -0.22 1.69
CA ALA A 48 -22.22 -1.68 1.70
C ALA A 48 -20.75 -2.11 1.77
N GLY A 49 -19.89 -1.53 0.94
CA GLY A 49 -18.46 -1.82 0.96
C GLY A 49 -17.79 -1.44 2.27
N ARG A 50 -18.20 -0.33 2.89
CA ARG A 50 -17.71 0.07 4.23
C ARG A 50 -18.11 -0.95 5.29
N SER A 51 -19.36 -1.40 5.32
CA SER A 51 -19.81 -2.45 6.25
C SER A 51 -19.08 -3.78 6.02
N THR A 52 -18.87 -4.18 4.76
CA THR A 52 -18.10 -5.37 4.41
C THR A 52 -16.66 -5.26 4.90
N ALA A 53 -16.01 -4.11 4.68
CA ALA A 53 -14.66 -3.86 5.14
C ALA A 53 -14.53 -3.94 6.67
N GLU A 54 -15.47 -3.32 7.40
CA GLU A 54 -15.52 -3.37 8.88
C GLU A 54 -15.62 -4.82 9.38
N LYS A 55 -16.54 -5.62 8.84
CA LYS A 55 -16.67 -7.05 9.20
C LYS A 55 -15.40 -7.85 8.93
N LEU A 56 -14.71 -7.55 7.82
CA LEU A 56 -13.47 -8.24 7.45
C LEU A 56 -12.29 -7.81 8.33
N SER A 57 -12.23 -6.55 8.76
CA SER A 57 -11.19 -6.08 9.69
C SER A 57 -11.32 -6.74 11.06
N THR A 58 -12.53 -6.85 11.60
CA THR A 58 -12.76 -7.44 12.93
C THR A 58 -12.45 -8.95 12.97
N ASN A 59 -12.53 -9.63 11.82
CA ASN A 59 -12.32 -11.08 11.73
C ASN A 59 -10.87 -11.51 11.42
N LYS A 60 -9.99 -10.58 11.01
CA LYS A 60 -8.72 -10.93 10.38
C LYS A 60 -7.53 -11.10 11.32
N GLU A 61 -7.43 -10.35 12.41
CA GLU A 61 -6.16 -10.27 13.15
C GLU A 61 -6.08 -11.25 14.33
N GLU A 62 -7.11 -11.35 15.15
CA GLU A 62 -7.07 -12.23 16.34
C GLU A 62 -7.67 -13.62 16.04
N ALA A 63 -8.88 -13.65 15.50
CA ALA A 63 -9.63 -14.91 15.32
C ALA A 63 -8.97 -15.87 14.30
N SER A 64 -8.39 -15.36 13.21
CA SER A 64 -7.82 -16.23 12.17
C SER A 64 -6.51 -16.90 12.60
N SER A 65 -5.70 -16.23 13.40
CA SER A 65 -4.43 -16.77 13.90
C SER A 65 -4.69 -17.75 15.05
N GLU A 66 -5.55 -17.38 16.00
CA GLU A 66 -5.93 -18.25 17.12
C GLU A 66 -6.57 -19.56 16.65
N ILE A 67 -7.49 -19.51 15.68
CA ILE A 67 -8.11 -20.72 15.13
C ILE A 67 -7.08 -21.57 14.39
N PHE A 68 -6.18 -20.96 13.62
CA PHE A 68 -5.14 -21.68 12.88
C PHE A 68 -4.18 -22.41 13.83
N PHE A 69 -3.83 -21.80 14.96
CA PHE A 69 -2.91 -22.35 15.95
C PHE A 69 -3.59 -23.05 17.14
N ALA A 70 -4.92 -23.22 17.12
CA ALA A 70 -5.69 -23.75 18.25
C ALA A 70 -5.24 -25.14 18.74
N GLY A 71 -4.58 -25.93 17.89
CA GLY A 71 -4.02 -27.24 18.24
C GLY A 71 -2.63 -27.21 18.88
N LEU A 72 -2.00 -26.03 19.00
CA LEU A 72 -0.64 -25.86 19.51
C LEU A 72 -0.65 -25.05 20.80
N THR A 73 0.09 -25.53 21.80
CA THR A 73 0.44 -24.74 22.99
C THR A 73 1.35 -23.58 22.60
N GLU A 74 1.42 -22.54 23.43
CA GLU A 74 2.35 -21.41 23.22
C GLU A 74 3.80 -21.89 23.04
N GLU A 75 4.25 -22.85 23.86
CA GLU A 75 5.57 -23.47 23.71
C GLU A 75 5.77 -24.14 22.35
N SER A 76 4.73 -24.83 21.85
CA SER A 76 4.78 -25.50 20.55
C SER A 76 4.75 -24.51 19.39
N GLN A 77 4.02 -23.40 19.53
CA GLN A 77 4.03 -22.31 18.57
C GLN A 77 5.41 -21.65 18.51
N GLN A 78 6.06 -21.45 19.66
CA GLN A 78 7.42 -20.93 19.71
C GLN A 78 8.42 -21.88 19.03
N LEU A 79 8.35 -23.18 19.34
CA LEU A 79 9.19 -24.19 18.68
C LEU A 79 8.95 -24.24 17.17
N PHE A 80 7.69 -24.16 16.74
CA PHE A 80 7.33 -24.12 15.32
C PHE A 80 7.91 -22.88 14.62
N SER A 81 7.78 -21.70 15.25
CA SER A 81 8.39 -20.45 14.78
C SER A 81 9.91 -20.59 14.62
N ASP A 82 10.58 -21.14 15.63
CA ASP A 82 12.04 -21.35 15.58
C ASP A 82 12.45 -22.30 14.45
N TYR A 83 11.67 -23.34 14.17
CA TYR A 83 11.93 -24.25 13.05
C TYR A 83 11.72 -23.57 11.70
N LEU A 84 10.66 -22.79 11.53
CA LEU A 84 10.43 -22.01 10.31
C LEU A 84 11.60 -21.05 10.06
N GLN A 85 12.10 -20.37 11.08
CA GLN A 85 13.27 -19.50 10.98
C GLN A 85 14.53 -20.26 10.56
N LYS A 86 14.80 -21.44 11.15
CA LYS A 86 15.94 -22.29 10.76
C LYS A 86 15.85 -22.76 9.32
N ILE A 87 14.66 -23.14 8.86
CA ILE A 87 14.42 -23.54 7.46
C ILE A 87 14.70 -22.36 6.53
N ALA A 88 14.15 -21.18 6.83
CA ALA A 88 14.37 -19.97 6.04
C ALA A 88 15.85 -19.56 5.99
N ALA A 89 16.56 -19.67 7.13
CA ALA A 89 18.00 -19.40 7.22
C ALA A 89 18.86 -20.36 6.39
N GLY A 90 18.34 -21.56 6.09
CA GLY A 90 19.02 -22.54 5.23
C GLY A 90 18.79 -22.34 3.73
N TRP A 91 17.92 -21.42 3.32
CA TRP A 91 17.70 -21.11 1.91
C TRP A 91 18.92 -20.45 1.26
N GLU A 92 19.05 -20.61 -0.06
CA GLU A 92 20.08 -19.89 -0.83
C GLU A 92 19.92 -18.38 -0.65
N THR A 93 21.04 -17.66 -0.59
CA THR A 93 21.08 -16.21 -0.34
C THR A 93 20.20 -15.43 -1.30
N ASP A 94 20.13 -15.85 -2.58
CA ASP A 94 19.31 -15.21 -3.60
C ASP A 94 17.81 -15.36 -3.32
N PHE A 95 17.40 -16.48 -2.73
CA PHE A 95 16.02 -16.73 -2.34
C PHE A 95 15.65 -15.99 -1.05
N GLN A 96 16.57 -15.89 -0.09
CA GLN A 96 16.41 -15.06 1.11
C GLN A 96 16.18 -13.59 0.73
N GLN A 97 17.00 -13.06 -0.18
CA GLN A 97 16.83 -11.71 -0.72
C GLN A 97 15.52 -11.51 -1.50
N GLN A 98 14.93 -12.57 -2.07
CA GLN A 98 13.61 -12.49 -2.70
C GLN A 98 12.48 -12.53 -1.68
N ALA A 99 12.58 -13.36 -0.65
CA ALA A 99 11.60 -13.42 0.43
C ALA A 99 11.55 -12.09 1.20
N GLU A 100 12.70 -11.45 1.44
CA GLU A 100 12.80 -10.11 2.04
C GLU A 100 12.19 -9.00 1.16
N ARG A 101 11.91 -9.25 -0.12
CA ARG A 101 11.20 -8.27 -0.98
C ARG A 101 9.70 -8.25 -0.72
N PHE A 102 9.14 -9.24 -0.02
CA PHE A 102 7.74 -9.16 0.36
C PHE A 102 7.57 -8.05 1.41
N VAL A 103 6.82 -7.03 1.03
CA VAL A 103 6.46 -5.92 1.91
C VAL A 103 4.96 -5.99 2.08
N ASP A 104 4.49 -6.04 3.33
CA ASP A 104 3.06 -5.97 3.58
C ASP A 104 2.49 -4.67 2.98
N PRO A 105 1.43 -4.75 2.15
CA PRO A 105 0.85 -3.57 1.54
C PRO A 105 0.35 -2.52 2.53
N MET A 106 -0.03 -2.92 3.74
CA MET A 106 -0.44 -2.00 4.82
C MET A 106 0.76 -1.30 5.44
N ASP A 107 1.88 -1.99 5.66
CA ASP A 107 3.12 -1.37 6.12
C ASP A 107 3.61 -0.35 5.08
N ARG A 108 3.54 -0.72 3.79
CA ARG A 108 3.86 0.20 2.68
C ARG A 108 2.95 1.42 2.69
N LEU A 109 1.65 1.22 2.89
CA LEU A 109 0.67 2.32 2.94
C LEU A 109 0.96 3.28 4.11
N GLN A 110 1.21 2.75 5.30
CA GLN A 110 1.52 3.54 6.49
C GLN A 110 2.81 4.34 6.30
N ALA A 111 3.88 3.72 5.80
CA ALA A 111 5.12 4.42 5.50
C ALA A 111 4.94 5.54 4.46
N MET A 112 4.10 5.33 3.45
CA MET A 112 3.76 6.34 2.45
C MET A 112 2.93 7.48 3.07
N GLN A 113 2.03 7.19 4.00
CA GLN A 113 1.27 8.21 4.74
C GLN A 113 2.18 9.06 5.62
N HIS A 114 3.08 8.44 6.39
CA HIS A 114 4.05 9.15 7.21
C HIS A 114 5.02 10.01 6.37
N LEU A 115 5.47 9.50 5.22
CA LEU A 115 6.27 10.29 4.30
C LEU A 115 5.48 11.51 3.80
N ARG A 116 4.21 11.31 3.44
CA ARG A 116 3.35 12.41 2.98
C ARG A 116 3.16 13.44 4.10
N GLU A 117 2.83 13.03 5.31
CA GLU A 117 2.62 13.92 6.46
C GLU A 117 3.88 14.74 6.77
N SER A 118 5.03 14.09 6.91
CA SER A 118 6.30 14.78 7.17
C SER A 118 6.66 15.78 6.08
N MET A 119 6.34 15.47 4.82
CA MET A 119 6.52 16.40 3.71
C MET A 119 5.53 17.57 3.76
N MET A 120 4.26 17.34 4.13
CA MET A 120 3.26 18.41 4.32
C MET A 120 3.68 19.38 5.43
N ASP A 121 4.19 18.86 6.53
CA ASP A 121 4.66 19.67 7.65
C ASP A 121 5.89 20.50 7.28
N HIS A 122 6.86 19.88 6.58
CA HIS A 122 8.08 20.56 6.15
C HIS A 122 7.81 21.72 5.17
N TRP A 123 6.79 21.59 4.32
CA TRP A 123 6.47 22.55 3.26
C TRP A 123 5.22 23.41 3.55
N GLY A 124 4.68 23.38 4.78
CA GLY A 124 3.64 24.29 5.24
C GLY A 124 2.22 24.02 4.72
N GLY A 125 1.95 22.84 4.17
CA GLY A 125 0.60 22.35 3.83
C GLY A 125 -0.12 23.01 2.65
N ASP A 126 0.23 24.24 2.24
CA ASP A 126 -0.35 24.95 1.10
C ASP A 126 0.53 24.91 -0.15
N TRP A 127 0.40 23.82 -0.89
CA TRP A 127 1.14 23.57 -2.14
C TRP A 127 0.71 24.45 -3.31
N GLN A 128 -0.48 25.05 -3.23
CA GLN A 128 -1.04 25.83 -4.31
C GLN A 128 -0.37 27.21 -4.41
N SER A 129 0.10 27.75 -3.28
CA SER A 129 0.81 29.02 -3.21
C SER A 129 2.33 28.93 -3.45
N MET A 130 2.91 27.72 -3.55
CA MET A 130 4.35 27.54 -3.77
C MET A 130 4.83 28.02 -5.15
N SER A 131 6.03 28.60 -5.18
CA SER A 131 6.75 28.96 -6.40
C SER A 131 7.20 27.72 -7.19
N ASN A 132 7.55 27.94 -8.46
CA ASN A 132 8.05 26.86 -9.33
C ASN A 132 9.39 26.27 -8.85
N GLU A 133 10.22 27.05 -8.16
CA GLU A 133 11.49 26.57 -7.61
C GLU A 133 11.28 25.69 -6.39
N GLU A 134 10.43 26.11 -5.46
CA GLU A 134 10.07 25.33 -4.28
C GLU A 134 9.41 23.99 -4.69
N ARG A 135 8.54 24.00 -5.70
CA ARG A 135 7.95 22.77 -6.27
C ARG A 135 8.98 21.84 -6.88
N ARG A 136 10.07 22.36 -7.46
CA ARG A 136 11.17 21.54 -8.02
C ARG A 136 12.00 20.93 -6.89
N GLN A 137 12.31 21.70 -5.86
CA GLN A 137 13.07 21.23 -4.71
C GLN A 137 12.33 20.17 -3.91
N MET A 138 11.06 20.41 -3.61
CA MET A 138 10.16 19.43 -2.99
C MET A 138 10.10 18.11 -3.78
N LYS A 139 9.96 18.15 -5.11
CA LYS A 139 9.97 16.94 -5.95
C LYS A 139 11.28 16.15 -5.83
N LYS A 140 12.41 16.85 -5.72
CA LYS A 140 13.72 16.24 -5.55
C LYS A 140 13.82 15.55 -4.18
N GLU A 141 13.45 16.25 -3.11
CA GLU A 141 13.41 15.68 -1.75
C GLU A 141 12.48 14.48 -1.65
N MET A 142 11.28 14.55 -2.24
CA MET A 142 10.34 13.43 -2.27
C MET A 142 10.94 12.20 -2.97
N LYS A 143 11.62 12.41 -4.11
CA LYS A 143 12.29 11.33 -4.84
C LYS A 143 13.43 10.71 -4.04
N ASP A 144 14.19 11.54 -3.32
CA ASP A 144 15.30 11.07 -2.50
C ASP A 144 14.83 10.37 -1.22
N ALA A 145 13.73 10.79 -0.62
CA ALA A 145 13.08 10.10 0.50
C ALA A 145 12.50 8.74 0.07
N MET A 146 11.80 8.69 -1.07
CA MET A 146 11.30 7.43 -1.65
C MET A 146 12.43 6.42 -1.95
N ARG A 147 13.63 6.90 -2.31
CA ARG A 147 14.81 6.04 -2.55
C ARG A 147 15.45 5.48 -1.28
N GLN A 148 15.20 6.12 -0.15
CA GLN A 148 15.71 5.76 1.17
C GLN A 148 14.74 4.87 1.95
N MET A 149 13.50 4.70 1.47
CA MET A 149 12.57 3.74 2.08
C MET A 149 13.13 2.31 2.06
N PRO A 150 12.81 1.50 3.08
CA PRO A 150 13.33 0.15 3.23
C PRO A 150 12.79 -0.84 2.19
N PHE A 151 11.83 -0.43 1.34
CA PHE A 151 11.13 -1.27 0.37
C PHE A 151 11.79 -1.34 -1.02
N ARG A 152 13.12 -1.21 -1.11
CA ARG A 152 13.87 -1.19 -2.39
C ARG A 152 13.72 -2.49 -3.17
N GLY A 153 13.34 -2.41 -4.45
CA GLY A 153 13.46 -3.53 -5.40
C GLY A 153 12.30 -3.71 -6.40
N HIS A 154 11.14 -3.10 -6.16
CA HIS A 154 9.99 -3.24 -7.06
C HIS A 154 10.16 -2.40 -8.34
N HIS A 155 10.52 -3.08 -9.43
CA HIS A 155 10.52 -2.54 -10.80
C HIS A 155 9.07 -2.24 -11.22
N GLY A 156 8.59 -1.05 -10.90
CA GLY A 156 7.23 -0.66 -11.27
C GLY A 156 6.80 0.73 -10.85
N MET A 157 7.73 1.65 -10.55
CA MET A 157 7.39 3.02 -10.11
C MET A 157 7.55 4.05 -11.25
N PRO A 158 6.62 4.13 -12.23
CA PRO A 158 6.55 5.27 -13.12
C PRO A 158 5.94 6.45 -12.36
N GLY A 159 6.82 7.28 -11.78
CA GLY A 159 6.54 8.67 -11.43
C GLY A 159 5.26 8.89 -10.65
N PHE A 160 5.34 8.84 -9.33
CA PHE A 160 4.37 9.49 -8.45
C PHE A 160 4.22 10.95 -8.90
N PRO A 161 3.07 11.38 -9.45
CA PRO A 161 2.81 12.80 -9.49
C PRO A 161 2.49 13.18 -8.02
N PRO A 162 3.19 14.18 -7.44
CA PRO A 162 3.00 14.58 -6.03
C PRO A 162 1.55 14.98 -5.72
N PHE A 163 0.75 15.22 -6.76
CA PHE A 163 -0.64 15.61 -6.70
C PHE A 163 -1.39 14.77 -7.74
N GLY A 164 -2.56 14.23 -7.39
CA GLY A 164 -3.56 14.00 -8.43
C GLY A 164 -3.66 15.28 -9.24
N ARG A 165 -3.65 15.20 -10.58
CA ARG A 165 -3.79 16.38 -11.44
C ARG A 165 -5.10 17.08 -11.05
N GLY A 166 -4.98 18.10 -10.21
CA GLY A 166 -5.94 19.16 -9.99
C GLY A 166 -5.37 20.36 -10.71
N GLY A 167 -6.10 20.79 -11.73
CA GLY A 167 -5.77 21.89 -12.63
C GLY A 167 -6.78 21.88 -13.75
#